data_AF-A0A3L7MUL9-F1
#
_entry.id   AF-A0A3L7MUL9-F1
#
_cell.length_a   1.000
_cell.length_b   1.000
_cell.length_c   1.000
_cell.angle_alpha   90.00
_cell.angle_beta   90.00
_cell.angle_gamma   90.00
#
_symmetry.space_group_name_H-M   'P 1'
#
loop_
_entity.id
_entity.type
_entity.pdbx_description
1 polymer ?
#
loop_
_entity_poly.entity_id
_entity_poly.type
_entity_poly.pdbx_seq_one_letter_code
_entity_poly.pdbx_strand_id
1 'polypeptide(L)'
;MEQKFEGTPKSEIRIDGPKLMRSEVTNDWGSLLRWVITQNGKEVNVHNARPMLNYEPKLSTKGSHEAVLQMWKYVDYKKDAQGEFTNSKFVEVSNKITFNI
;
A
#
# COMPACT_ATOMS: atom_id res chain seq x y z
N MET A 1 9.65 -21.66 -8.25
CA MET A 1 8.85 -20.91 -9.23
C MET A 1 9.22 -19.44 -9.07
N GLU A 2 9.57 -18.76 -10.14
CA GLU A 2 9.71 -17.29 -10.16
C GLU A 2 8.39 -16.76 -10.72
N GLN A 3 7.65 -15.96 -9.95
CA GLN A 3 6.43 -15.35 -10.45
C GLN A 3 6.84 -14.25 -11.44
N LYS A 4 6.61 -14.46 -12.73
CA LYS A 4 6.89 -13.46 -13.76
C LYS A 4 5.81 -12.38 -13.70
N PHE A 5 6.15 -11.27 -13.06
CA PHE A 5 5.32 -10.08 -13.01
C PHE A 5 5.34 -9.34 -14.36
N GLU A 6 4.18 -9.17 -15.00
CA GLU A 6 4.07 -8.33 -16.18
C GLU A 6 3.97 -6.86 -15.75
N GLY A 7 5.03 -6.09 -15.99
CA GLY A 7 5.08 -4.66 -15.68
C GLY A 7 5.19 -4.32 -14.19
N THR A 8 5.41 -3.03 -13.91
CA THR A 8 5.39 -2.50 -12.53
C THR A 8 3.97 -2.03 -12.20
N PRO A 9 3.38 -2.48 -11.07
CA PRO A 9 2.06 -2.06 -10.68
C PRO A 9 2.02 -0.56 -10.41
N LYS A 10 0.96 0.09 -10.89
CA LYS A 10 0.76 1.53 -10.68
C LYS A 10 -0.70 1.84 -10.45
N SER A 11 -0.96 2.72 -9.50
CA SER A 11 -2.24 3.33 -9.18
C SER A 11 -2.03 4.81 -8.87
N GLU A 12 -3.03 5.63 -9.16
CA GLU A 12 -3.06 7.02 -8.71
C GLU A 12 -3.97 7.15 -7.50
N ILE A 13 -3.51 7.89 -6.49
CA ILE A 13 -4.27 8.19 -5.28
C ILE A 13 -4.48 9.69 -5.10
N ARG A 14 -5.63 10.04 -4.53
CA ARG A 14 -6.04 11.41 -4.24
C ARG A 14 -6.91 11.45 -2.99
N ILE A 15 -7.18 12.66 -2.52
CA ILE A 15 -8.07 12.93 -1.39
C ILE A 15 -9.39 13.44 -1.91
N ASP A 16 -10.48 12.97 -1.30
CA ASP A 16 -11.83 13.44 -1.53
C ASP A 16 -12.54 13.59 -0.17
N GLY A 17 -12.56 14.82 0.36
CA GLY A 17 -12.99 15.10 1.73
C GLY A 17 -12.15 14.30 2.74
N PRO A 18 -12.77 13.50 3.64
CA PRO A 18 -12.03 12.68 4.61
C PRO A 18 -11.49 11.36 4.01
N LYS A 19 -11.80 11.07 2.74
CA LYS A 19 -11.50 9.78 2.11
C LYS A 19 -10.25 9.84 1.27
N LEU A 20 -9.49 8.76 1.31
CA LEU A 20 -8.49 8.41 0.32
C LEU A 20 -9.17 7.65 -0.81
N MET A 21 -8.89 8.05 -2.04
CA MET A 21 -9.41 7.44 -3.26
C MET A 21 -8.24 6.89 -4.08
N ARG A 22 -8.42 5.73 -4.70
CA ARG A 22 -7.46 5.16 -5.66
C ARG A 22 -8.09 4.85 -7.01
N SER A 23 -7.29 4.91 -8.06
CA SER A 23 -7.60 4.25 -9.32
C SER A 23 -7.50 2.73 -9.20
N GLU A 24 -7.92 2.02 -10.25
CA GLU A 24 -7.50 0.63 -10.44
C GLU A 24 -5.97 0.52 -10.50
N VAL A 25 -5.46 -0.64 -10.12
CA VAL A 25 -4.03 -0.95 -10.22
C VAL A 25 -3.77 -1.51 -11.62
N THR A 26 -2.97 -0.81 -12.41
CA THR A 26 -2.43 -1.33 -13.67
C THR A 26 -1.32 -2.34 -13.37
N ASN A 27 -1.09 -3.34 -14.24
CA ASN A 27 -0.08 -4.38 -14.03
C ASN A 27 -0.23 -5.09 -12.67
N ASP A 28 -1.47 -5.33 -12.24
CA ASP A 28 -1.77 -5.87 -10.92
C ASP A 28 -1.30 -7.33 -10.79
N TRP A 29 -0.51 -7.60 -9.75
CA TRP A 29 0.05 -8.92 -9.46
C TRP A 29 -0.92 -9.85 -8.72
N GLY A 30 -2.11 -9.37 -8.35
CA GLY A 30 -3.11 -10.14 -7.61
C GLY A 30 -2.74 -10.41 -6.15
N SER A 31 -1.66 -9.82 -5.63
CA SER A 31 -1.16 -10.03 -4.27
C SER A 31 -1.79 -9.08 -3.23
N LEU A 32 -1.33 -9.10 -1.99
CA LEU A 32 -1.85 -8.18 -0.97
C LEU A 32 -1.66 -6.71 -1.40
N LEU A 33 -2.73 -5.92 -1.33
CA LEU A 33 -2.74 -4.49 -1.60
C LEU A 33 -3.24 -3.76 -0.36
N ARG A 34 -2.50 -2.76 0.12
CA ARG A 34 -2.81 -2.03 1.35
C ARG A 34 -2.61 -0.53 1.21
N TRP A 35 -3.48 0.23 1.88
CA TRP A 35 -3.22 1.61 2.24
C TRP A 35 -2.19 1.63 3.38
N VAL A 36 -1.18 2.48 3.26
CA VAL A 36 -0.25 2.78 4.36
C VAL A 36 -0.25 4.28 4.58
N ILE A 37 -0.55 4.67 5.81
CA ILE A 37 -0.54 6.06 6.24
C ILE A 37 0.54 6.21 7.29
N THR A 38 1.39 7.20 7.08
CA THR A 38 2.49 7.51 7.97
C THR A 38 2.37 8.92 8.52
N GLN A 39 2.93 9.11 9.71
CA GLN A 39 3.17 10.42 10.29
C GLN A 39 4.60 10.45 10.82
N ASN A 40 5.38 11.45 10.42
CA ASN A 40 6.80 11.56 10.77
C ASN A 40 7.60 10.27 10.47
N GLY A 41 7.29 9.63 9.32
CA GLY A 41 7.93 8.39 8.87
C GLY A 41 7.50 7.12 9.60
N LYS A 42 6.54 7.18 10.55
CA LYS A 42 6.02 6.02 11.26
C LYS A 42 4.65 5.62 10.72
N GLU A 43 4.42 4.33 10.48
CA GLU A 43 3.09 3.82 10.13
C GLU A 43 2.11 4.06 11.29
N VAL A 44 1.03 4.78 11.01
CA VAL A 44 -0.04 5.08 11.99
C VAL A 44 -1.37 4.43 11.61
N ASN A 45 -1.52 4.00 10.35
CA ASN A 45 -2.66 3.23 9.90
C ASN A 45 -2.28 2.37 8.68
N VAL A 46 -2.68 1.10 8.71
CA VAL A 46 -2.55 0.16 7.60
C VAL A 46 -3.90 -0.49 7.37
N HIS A 47 -4.40 -0.46 6.13
CA HIS A 47 -5.72 -0.98 5.79
C HIS A 47 -5.71 -1.77 4.48
N ASN A 48 -6.50 -2.85 4.41
CA ASN A 48 -6.65 -3.62 3.18
C ASN A 48 -7.33 -2.78 2.09
N ALA A 49 -6.68 -2.62 0.95
CA ALA A 49 -7.15 -1.81 -0.17
C ALA A 49 -7.73 -2.65 -1.32
N ARG A 50 -7.76 -3.99 -1.19
CA ARG A 50 -8.39 -4.88 -2.18
C ARG A 50 -9.91 -4.67 -2.30
N PRO A 51 -10.70 -4.60 -1.21
CA PRO A 51 -12.16 -4.67 -1.33
C PRO A 51 -12.81 -3.40 -1.88
N MET A 52 -12.19 -2.23 -1.68
CA MET A 52 -12.78 -0.93 -1.95
C MET A 52 -11.74 0.01 -2.59
N LEU A 53 -12.19 0.84 -3.54
CA LEU A 53 -11.38 1.92 -4.15
C LEU A 53 -11.24 3.16 -3.27
N ASN A 54 -11.93 3.18 -2.13
CA ASN A 54 -11.88 4.28 -1.19
C ASN A 54 -11.67 3.77 0.24
N TYR A 55 -11.08 4.62 1.08
CA TYR A 55 -10.88 4.35 2.48
C TYR A 55 -10.96 5.65 3.28
N GLU A 56 -11.69 5.64 4.39
CA GLU A 56 -11.76 6.76 5.32
C GLU A 56 -10.93 6.41 6.57
N PRO A 57 -9.72 6.97 6.72
CA PRO A 57 -8.84 6.64 7.82
C PRO A 57 -9.36 7.19 9.15
N LYS A 58 -9.42 6.33 10.16
CA LYS A 58 -9.69 6.76 11.54
C LYS A 58 -8.37 7.14 12.22
N LEU A 59 -7.96 8.38 12.04
CA LEU A 59 -6.69 8.91 12.57
C LEU A 59 -6.99 9.82 13.76
N SER A 60 -6.27 9.61 14.86
CA SER A 60 -6.45 10.33 16.13
C SER A 60 -5.40 11.42 16.35
N THR A 61 -4.29 11.36 15.62
CA THR A 61 -3.18 12.30 15.80
C THR A 61 -3.35 13.44 14.80
N LYS A 62 -3.23 14.68 15.26
CA LYS A 62 -3.34 15.87 14.41
C LYS A 62 -2.06 16.11 13.63
N GLY A 63 -2.17 16.85 12.53
CA GLY A 63 -1.03 17.32 11.74
C GLY A 63 -0.82 16.56 10.43
N SER A 64 0.38 16.67 9.87
CA SER A 64 0.70 16.18 8.52
C SER A 64 0.86 14.66 8.50
N HIS A 65 0.15 14.03 7.57
CA HIS A 65 0.18 12.61 7.26
C HIS A 65 0.57 12.41 5.80
N GLU A 66 1.22 11.29 5.51
CA GLU A 66 1.48 10.84 4.14
C GLU A 66 0.72 9.54 3.90
N ALA A 67 0.14 9.37 2.71
CA ALA A 67 -0.45 8.09 2.29
C ALA A 67 0.17 7.60 0.98
N VAL A 68 0.30 6.27 0.90
CA VAL A 68 0.67 5.51 -0.30
C VAL A 68 -0.15 4.22 -0.38
N LEU A 69 -0.25 3.64 -1.57
CA LEU A 69 -0.60 2.24 -1.73
C LEU A 69 0.66 1.39 -1.80
N GLN A 70 0.62 0.24 -1.12
CA GLN A 70 1.66 -0.77 -1.21
C GLN A 70 1.08 -2.10 -1.69
N MET A 71 1.84 -2.79 -2.54
CA MET A 71 1.54 -4.13 -3.01
C MET A 71 2.63 -5.10 -2.58
N TRP A 72 2.27 -6.33 -2.24
CA TRP A 72 3.24 -7.38 -1.91
C TRP A 72 3.93 -7.90 -3.17
N LYS A 73 5.25 -7.85 -3.19
CA LYS A 73 6.09 -8.41 -4.25
C LYS A 73 6.68 -9.75 -3.80
N TYR A 74 6.28 -10.85 -4.45
CA TYR A 74 6.95 -12.14 -4.27
C TYR A 74 8.27 -12.16 -5.07
N VAL A 75 9.41 -12.02 -4.39
CA VAL A 75 10.73 -12.09 -5.06
C VAL A 75 11.16 -13.55 -5.21
N ASP A 76 11.08 -14.31 -4.12
CA ASP A 76 11.26 -15.75 -4.11
C ASP A 76 10.43 -16.37 -2.96
N TYR A 77 10.49 -17.70 -2.87
CA TYR A 77 9.81 -18.48 -1.84
C TYR A 77 10.73 -18.84 -0.67
N LYS A 78 11.90 -18.20 -0.55
CA LYS A 78 12.77 -18.45 0.60
C LYS A 78 12.09 -17.91 1.84
N LYS A 79 12.07 -18.74 2.87
CA LYS A 79 11.48 -18.43 4.16
C LYS A 79 12.50 -18.66 5.26
N ASP A 80 12.38 -17.88 6.34
CA ASP A 80 13.13 -18.12 7.56
C ASP A 80 12.55 -19.32 8.34
N ALA A 81 13.14 -19.60 9.50
CA ALA A 81 12.70 -20.70 10.36
C ALA A 81 11.27 -20.49 10.92
N GLN A 82 10.75 -19.27 10.87
CA GLN A 82 9.40 -18.90 11.31
C GLN A 82 8.38 -18.99 10.17
N GLY A 83 8.82 -19.24 8.94
CA GLY A 83 7.97 -19.37 7.76
C GLY A 83 7.67 -18.04 7.05
N GLU A 84 8.35 -16.96 7.45
CA GLU A 84 8.23 -15.63 6.86
C GLU A 84 9.12 -15.50 5.63
N PHE A 85 8.61 -14.87 4.58
CA PHE A 85 9.39 -14.67 3.36
C PHE A 85 10.55 -13.70 3.62
N THR A 86 11.76 -14.08 3.22
CA THR A 86 12.96 -13.28 3.53
C THR A 86 13.25 -12.20 2.50
N ASN A 87 12.95 -12.45 1.22
CA ASN A 87 13.22 -11.51 0.13
C ASN A 87 11.97 -10.81 -0.41
N SER A 88 10.78 -11.36 -0.13
CA SER A 88 9.51 -10.77 -0.55
C SER A 88 9.12 -9.63 0.37
N LYS A 89 8.54 -8.56 -0.18
CA LYS A 89 8.27 -7.34 0.57
C LYS A 89 7.14 -6.52 -0.04
N PHE A 90 6.59 -5.62 0.76
CA PHE A 90 5.74 -4.55 0.25
C PHE A 90 6.56 -3.54 -0.55
N VAL A 91 6.04 -3.12 -1.69
CA VAL A 91 6.58 -2.04 -2.53
C VAL A 91 5.50 -1.00 -2.75
N GLU A 92 5.88 0.27 -2.80
CA GLU A 92 4.96 1.36 -3.15
C GLU A 92 4.54 1.25 -4.62
N VAL A 93 3.25 1.41 -4.87
CA VAL A 93 2.64 1.27 -6.21
C VAL A 93 1.78 2.47 -6.59
N SER A 94 1.90 3.59 -5.86
CA SER A 94 1.20 4.82 -6.18
C SER A 94 2.08 6.05 -6.06
N ASN A 95 1.55 7.20 -6.52
CA ASN A 95 2.03 8.49 -6.03
C ASN A 95 1.84 8.57 -4.50
N LYS A 96 2.66 9.41 -3.86
CA LYS A 96 2.50 9.78 -2.45
C LYS A 96 1.67 11.06 -2.36
N ILE A 97 0.77 11.10 -1.40
CA ILE A 97 -0.02 12.30 -1.07
C ILE A 97 0.20 12.69 0.38
N THR A 98 0.07 13.99 0.66
CA THR A 98 0.20 14.56 2.00
C THR A 98 -1.10 15.27 2.38
N PHE A 99 -1.54 15.10 3.62
CA PHE A 99 -2.77 15.71 4.14
C PHE A 99 -2.71 16.00 5.62
N ASN A 100 -3.56 16.92 6.07
CA ASN A 100 -3.65 17.33 7.46
C ASN A 100 -4.99 16.92 8.05
N ILE A 101 -4.97 16.63 9.35
CA ILE A 101 -6.12 16.29 10.20
C ILE A 101 -6.08 17.17 11.43
#